data_AF-A0A3M1UVV7-F1
#
_entry.id   AF-A0A3M1UVV7-F1
#
_cell.length_a   1.000
_cell.length_b   1.000
_cell.length_c   1.000
_cell.angle_alpha   90.00
_cell.angle_beta   90.00
_cell.angle_gamma   90.00
#
_symmetry.space_group_name_H-M   'P 1'
#
loop_
_entity.id
_entity.type
_entity.pdbx_description
1 polymer ?
#
loop_
_entity_poly.entity_id
_entity_poly.type
_entity_poly.pdbx_seq_one_letter_code
_entity_poly.pdbx_strand_id
1 'polypeptide(L)'
;MNNGASPDAQRGGRSPARGFGAGRAADPSPVEGGRPLVEGETAASDVGSALEERYAIYRLLARLWLWEPDASLFAVLSGPGRPLFDAFGGTLDVARTPGPDVPGALDATDRGEHDAAEPPMAERPMAENAEQWVALASEDYCRLWIGPSGHLPPYQSVWESSQLSGAAAESVAAYVERLRALRQMLRRPPVEPAEAADWVVAPAEELIATARIAAPDHLGAELLVMSDLLICEAAGVADCGAAAEFFRTHLTWPGELFAHSLQRAGTPFYRSVVAMTRQFVLCEAVTLAAAR
;
A
#
# COMPACT_ATOMS: atom_id res chain seq x y z
N MET A 1 31.69 -36.14 -16.93
CA MET A 1 32.90 -35.92 -17.76
C MET A 1 33.06 -34.41 -17.95
N ASN A 2 34.24 -33.89 -17.56
CA ASN A 2 34.84 -32.56 -17.75
C ASN A 2 33.98 -31.29 -17.55
N ASN A 3 34.25 -30.46 -16.54
CA ASN A 3 35.44 -29.63 -16.24
C ASN A 3 35.47 -28.31 -17.03
N GLY A 4 35.51 -27.20 -16.30
CA GLY A 4 35.80 -25.87 -16.83
C GLY A 4 35.72 -24.76 -15.79
N ALA A 5 36.50 -24.87 -14.71
CA ALA A 5 36.77 -23.78 -13.77
C ALA A 5 38.05 -23.02 -14.17
N SER A 6 38.07 -21.68 -14.08
CA SER A 6 39.27 -20.83 -13.81
C SER A 6 39.01 -19.31 -13.96
N PRO A 7 39.87 -18.40 -13.43
CA PRO A 7 39.54 -17.65 -12.21
C PRO A 7 39.86 -16.13 -12.27
N ASP A 8 39.67 -15.47 -11.11
CA ASP A 8 40.40 -14.32 -10.56
C ASP A 8 40.67 -13.04 -11.38
N ALA A 9 40.20 -11.91 -10.84
CA ALA A 9 40.96 -10.65 -10.86
C ALA A 9 40.63 -9.77 -9.65
N GLN A 10 41.47 -9.87 -8.61
CA GLN A 10 41.62 -8.86 -7.56
C GLN A 10 42.38 -7.63 -8.09
N ARG A 11 41.86 -6.43 -7.84
CA ARG A 11 42.58 -5.15 -7.66
C ARG A 11 41.69 -4.30 -6.74
N GLY A 12 42.08 -3.75 -5.58
CA GLY A 12 43.38 -3.27 -5.12
C GLY A 12 43.50 -1.77 -5.41
N GLY A 13 43.20 -0.89 -4.44
CA GLY A 13 43.48 0.55 -4.64
C GLY A 13 42.86 1.58 -3.68
N ARG A 14 43.50 1.76 -2.52
CA ARG A 14 43.88 3.06 -1.88
C ARG A 14 42.81 4.08 -1.44
N SER A 15 42.73 4.25 -0.11
CA SER A 15 42.51 5.51 0.62
C SER A 15 43.63 6.54 0.34
N PRO A 16 43.37 7.86 0.50
CA PRO A 16 43.79 8.49 1.76
C PRO A 16 42.86 9.58 2.32
N ALA A 17 43.04 9.78 3.63
CA ALA A 17 42.42 10.76 4.49
C ALA A 17 42.79 12.24 4.19
N ARG A 18 41.85 13.13 4.53
CA ARG A 18 42.04 14.53 4.98
C ARG A 18 40.94 14.76 6.03
N GLY A 19 41.13 15.33 7.22
CA GLY A 19 42.22 16.15 7.74
C GLY A 19 41.73 17.56 8.04
N PHE A 20 41.54 17.86 9.33
CA PHE A 20 41.53 19.17 10.01
C PHE A 20 40.24 20.03 10.03
N GLY A 21 39.88 20.44 11.26
CA GLY A 21 38.95 21.53 11.54
C GLY A 21 38.55 21.66 13.01
N ALA A 22 39.51 21.76 13.94
CA ALA A 22 39.24 22.11 15.33
C ALA A 22 38.93 23.62 15.45
N GLY A 23 37.76 23.97 15.98
CA GLY A 23 37.30 25.35 16.18
C GLY A 23 36.69 25.56 17.56
N ARG A 24 37.53 26.08 18.46
CA ARG A 24 37.30 26.84 19.71
C ARG A 24 35.92 26.85 20.38
N ALA A 25 35.98 26.52 21.67
CA ALA A 25 35.05 26.84 22.74
C ALA A 25 34.82 28.35 22.91
N ALA A 26 33.57 28.71 23.20
CA ALA A 26 33.17 29.97 23.82
C ALA A 26 32.44 29.63 25.13
N ASP A 27 32.82 30.34 26.19
CA ASP A 27 32.30 30.23 27.56
C ASP A 27 30.79 30.56 27.65
N PRO A 28 30.05 29.93 28.59
CA PRO A 28 28.66 30.25 28.88
C PRO A 28 28.56 31.40 29.89
N SER A 29 27.64 32.33 29.65
CA SER A 29 27.13 33.23 30.70
C SER A 29 25.71 32.84 31.10
N PRO A 30 25.35 32.98 32.39
CA PRO A 30 24.10 32.50 32.95
C PRO A 30 23.01 33.57 32.85
N VAL A 31 21.79 33.18 32.47
CA VAL A 31 20.59 33.96 32.78
C VAL A 31 19.49 33.00 33.22
N GLU A 32 19.17 33.11 34.50
CA GLU A 32 18.00 32.55 35.17
C GLU A 32 16.71 33.12 34.56
N GLY A 33 15.68 32.29 34.42
CA GLY A 33 14.35 32.75 33.99
C GLY A 33 13.40 31.62 33.63
N GLY A 34 13.24 30.66 34.55
CA GLY A 34 12.35 29.51 34.35
C GLY A 34 10.88 29.90 34.17
N ARG A 35 10.34 29.56 32.99
CA ARG A 35 8.96 29.13 32.81
C ARG A 35 9.01 27.69 32.31
N PRO A 36 8.26 26.74 32.92
CA PRO A 36 8.23 25.38 32.41
C PRO A 36 7.51 25.39 31.06
N LEU A 37 8.27 25.22 29.99
CA LEU A 37 7.76 24.90 28.67
C LEU A 37 7.15 23.49 28.74
N VAL A 38 5.83 23.44 28.62
CA VAL A 38 5.08 22.21 28.36
C VAL A 38 5.36 21.82 26.90
N GLU A 39 6.55 21.32 26.63
CA GLU A 39 7.04 20.93 25.29
C GLU A 39 6.84 19.44 24.98
N GLY A 40 6.10 18.70 25.84
CA GLY A 40 5.99 17.24 25.74
C GLY A 40 4.74 16.70 25.06
N GLU A 41 3.72 17.52 24.80
CA GLU A 41 2.37 17.00 24.45
C GLU A 41 2.07 17.04 22.94
N THR A 42 2.70 17.93 22.17
CA THR A 42 2.45 18.05 20.72
C THR A 42 3.14 16.97 19.90
N ALA A 43 4.40 16.66 20.18
CA ALA A 43 5.18 15.69 19.39
C ALA A 43 4.65 14.25 19.53
N ALA A 44 4.13 13.87 20.71
CA ALA A 44 3.54 12.54 20.91
C ALA A 44 2.18 12.40 20.18
N SER A 45 1.42 13.49 20.08
CA SER A 45 0.17 13.54 19.32
C SER A 45 0.42 13.40 17.81
N ASP A 46 1.46 14.06 17.28
CA ASP A 46 1.79 14.02 15.84
C ASP A 46 2.31 12.64 15.40
N VAL A 47 3.07 11.95 16.25
CA VAL A 47 3.54 10.58 15.96
C VAL A 47 2.38 9.58 15.99
N GLY A 48 1.42 9.77 16.90
CA GLY A 48 0.19 8.97 16.95
C GLY A 48 -0.63 9.10 15.67
N SER A 49 -0.85 10.32 15.18
CA SER A 49 -1.66 10.55 13.98
C SER A 49 -1.02 9.98 12.71
N ALA A 50 0.29 10.16 12.52
CA ALA A 50 1.00 9.64 11.35
C ALA A 50 0.95 8.10 11.29
N LEU A 51 0.97 7.45 12.45
CA LEU A 51 0.91 6.01 12.57
C LEU A 51 -0.51 5.47 12.31
N GLU A 52 -1.53 6.16 12.82
CA GLU A 52 -2.94 5.86 12.53
C GLU A 52 -3.27 6.00 11.03
N GLU A 53 -2.80 7.07 10.39
CA GLU A 53 -2.93 7.27 8.94
C GLU A 53 -2.29 6.10 8.18
N ARG A 54 -1.08 5.69 8.58
CA ARG A 54 -0.37 4.55 7.97
C ARG A 54 -1.19 3.26 8.03
N TYR A 55 -1.86 2.99 9.16
CA TYR A 55 -2.73 1.81 9.31
C TYR A 55 -3.96 1.89 8.41
N ALA A 56 -4.60 3.06 8.39
CA ALA A 56 -5.78 3.29 7.56
C ALA A 56 -5.47 3.04 6.08
N ILE A 57 -4.29 3.43 5.59
CA ILE A 57 -3.87 3.20 4.21
C ILE A 57 -3.68 1.71 3.93
N TYR A 58 -2.97 0.98 4.79
CA TYR A 58 -2.81 -0.46 4.62
C TYR A 58 -4.15 -1.18 4.53
N ARG A 59 -5.11 -0.85 5.40
CA ARG A 59 -6.44 -1.47 5.41
C ARG A 59 -7.26 -1.09 4.19
N LEU A 60 -7.22 0.19 3.78
CA LEU A 60 -7.88 0.64 2.55
C LEU A 60 -7.35 -0.11 1.33
N LEU A 61 -6.02 -0.17 1.17
CA LEU A 61 -5.40 -0.90 0.07
C LEU A 61 -5.72 -2.40 0.15
N ALA A 62 -5.69 -3.01 1.35
CA ALA A 62 -6.11 -4.39 1.54
C ALA A 62 -7.55 -4.63 1.03
N ARG A 63 -8.52 -3.76 1.38
CA ARG A 63 -9.91 -3.83 0.90
C ARG A 63 -10.01 -3.72 -0.62
N LEU A 64 -9.21 -2.87 -1.24
CA LEU A 64 -9.21 -2.64 -2.69
C LEU A 64 -8.62 -3.81 -3.49
N TRP A 65 -7.73 -4.60 -2.88
CA TRP A 65 -7.12 -5.77 -3.52
C TRP A 65 -7.83 -7.07 -3.21
N LEU A 66 -8.40 -7.25 -2.02
CA LEU A 66 -8.99 -8.52 -1.58
C LEU A 66 -10.35 -8.84 -2.21
N TRP A 67 -11.14 -7.81 -2.51
CA TRP A 67 -12.50 -8.03 -2.96
C TRP A 67 -12.89 -7.07 -4.07
N GLU A 68 -13.84 -7.57 -4.86
CA GLU A 68 -14.56 -6.78 -5.84
C GLU A 68 -15.12 -5.49 -5.20
N PRO A 69 -15.08 -4.36 -5.92
CA PRO A 69 -15.72 -3.13 -5.50
C PRO A 69 -17.23 -3.32 -5.44
N ASP A 70 -17.83 -2.73 -4.42
CA ASP A 70 -19.27 -2.70 -4.26
C ASP A 70 -19.74 -1.27 -3.96
N ALA A 71 -21.05 -1.07 -3.88
CA ALA A 71 -21.61 0.26 -3.61
C ALA A 71 -21.14 0.83 -2.26
N SER A 72 -20.85 -0.03 -1.27
CA SER A 72 -20.39 0.40 0.05
C SER A 72 -18.98 0.99 -0.02
N LEU A 73 -18.08 0.35 -0.78
CA LEU A 73 -16.73 0.86 -1.04
C LEU A 73 -16.77 2.21 -1.77
N PHE A 74 -17.63 2.37 -2.76
CA PHE A 74 -17.72 3.65 -3.48
C PHE A 74 -18.37 4.76 -2.65
N ALA A 75 -19.34 4.45 -1.77
CA ALA A 75 -19.88 5.41 -0.82
C ALA A 75 -18.77 5.90 0.14
N VAL A 76 -17.93 4.99 0.59
CA VAL A 76 -16.71 5.26 1.35
C VAL A 76 -15.76 6.20 0.63
N LEU A 77 -15.38 5.85 -0.61
CA LEU A 77 -14.41 6.61 -1.39
C LEU A 77 -14.98 7.94 -1.86
N SER A 78 -16.30 8.11 -1.87
CA SER A 78 -16.97 9.39 -2.15
C SER A 78 -17.16 10.26 -0.92
N GLY A 79 -17.08 9.67 0.28
CA GLY A 79 -17.33 10.35 1.54
C GLY A 79 -16.07 10.36 2.42
N PRO A 80 -16.10 9.72 3.58
CA PRO A 80 -15.06 9.87 4.60
C PRO A 80 -13.69 9.30 4.17
N GLY A 81 -13.64 8.37 3.22
CA GLY A 81 -12.39 7.85 2.67
C GLY A 81 -11.79 8.65 1.55
N ARG A 82 -12.52 9.65 1.04
CA ARG A 82 -12.05 10.47 -0.08
C ARG A 82 -10.75 11.20 0.21
N PRO A 83 -10.56 11.90 1.36
CA PRO A 83 -9.32 12.63 1.62
C PRO A 83 -8.10 11.72 1.65
N LEU A 84 -8.23 10.54 2.25
CA LEU A 84 -7.16 9.55 2.30
C LEU A 84 -6.87 8.99 0.91
N PHE A 85 -7.90 8.65 0.14
CA PHE A 85 -7.73 8.16 -1.23
C PHE A 85 -7.01 9.21 -2.10
N ASP A 86 -7.46 10.46 -2.07
CA ASP A 86 -6.86 11.56 -2.85
C ASP A 86 -5.41 11.86 -2.43
N ALA A 87 -5.12 11.84 -1.12
CA ALA A 87 -3.78 12.11 -0.58
C ALA A 87 -2.71 11.17 -1.14
N PHE A 88 -3.08 9.95 -1.51
CA PHE A 88 -2.16 8.95 -2.09
C PHE A 88 -2.16 8.92 -3.62
N GLY A 89 -2.81 9.90 -4.26
CA GLY A 89 -2.92 9.98 -5.72
C GLY A 89 -4.09 9.18 -6.28
N GLY A 90 -5.05 8.82 -5.42
CA GLY A 90 -6.34 8.28 -5.81
C GLY A 90 -7.09 9.24 -6.72
N THR A 91 -7.60 8.75 -7.83
CA THR A 91 -8.52 9.50 -8.68
C THR A 91 -9.77 8.66 -8.97
N LEU A 92 -10.91 9.30 -8.73
CA LEU A 92 -12.23 8.82 -9.16
C LEU A 92 -12.69 9.53 -10.43
N ASP A 93 -11.84 10.40 -10.99
CA ASP A 93 -12.11 11.21 -12.17
C ASP A 93 -11.50 10.55 -13.41
N VAL A 94 -12.35 10.18 -14.37
CA VAL A 94 -11.97 9.56 -15.65
C VAL A 94 -11.19 10.53 -16.52
N ALA A 95 -11.52 11.82 -16.45
CA ALA A 95 -10.94 12.87 -17.28
C ALA A 95 -9.50 13.22 -16.85
N ARG A 96 -9.12 12.89 -15.60
CA ARG A 96 -7.79 13.19 -15.04
C ARG A 96 -6.80 12.05 -15.08
N THR A 97 -7.19 10.84 -15.48
CA THR A 97 -6.20 9.79 -15.70
C THR A 97 -5.35 10.14 -16.91
N PRO A 98 -4.04 10.37 -16.77
CA PRO A 98 -3.18 10.40 -17.94
C PRO A 98 -3.34 9.04 -18.62
N GLY A 99 -3.82 9.05 -19.86
CA GLY A 99 -3.78 7.85 -20.69
C GLY A 99 -2.35 7.33 -20.73
N PRO A 100 -2.13 6.03 -21.00
CA PRO A 100 -0.79 5.61 -21.36
C PRO A 100 -0.33 6.52 -22.49
N ASP A 101 0.82 7.19 -22.33
CA ASP A 101 1.46 7.91 -23.42
C ASP A 101 1.76 6.86 -24.51
N VAL A 102 0.79 6.60 -25.39
CA VAL A 102 0.96 5.74 -26.54
C VAL A 102 1.57 6.62 -27.62
N PRO A 103 2.86 6.46 -27.96
CA PRO A 103 3.46 7.21 -29.03
C PRO A 103 2.85 6.68 -30.35
N GLY A 104 1.93 7.42 -30.97
CA GLY A 104 1.45 7.11 -32.32
C GLY A 104 -0.06 7.18 -32.60
N ALA A 105 -0.89 7.80 -31.76
CA ALA A 105 -2.29 8.02 -32.12
C ALA A 105 -2.39 9.13 -33.20
N LEU A 106 -2.62 8.70 -34.44
CA LEU A 106 -2.73 9.52 -35.64
C LEU A 106 -3.98 10.42 -35.61
N ASP A 107 -3.79 11.64 -36.13
CA ASP A 107 -4.80 12.63 -36.46
C ASP A 107 -6.05 12.01 -37.13
N ALA A 108 -7.19 12.18 -36.48
CA ALA A 108 -8.51 11.96 -37.08
C ALA A 108 -9.43 13.14 -36.72
N THR A 109 -9.13 14.31 -37.29
CA THR A 109 -10.06 15.44 -37.33
C THR A 109 -11.00 15.29 -38.52
N ASP A 110 -12.12 14.60 -38.32
CA ASP A 110 -13.35 14.86 -39.08
C ASP A 110 -14.55 14.34 -38.29
N ARG A 111 -15.30 15.25 -37.64
CA ARG A 111 -16.65 14.96 -37.15
C ARG A 111 -17.53 16.19 -37.32
N GLY A 112 -18.46 16.05 -38.25
CA GLY A 112 -19.58 16.95 -38.45
C GLY A 112 -20.52 16.99 -37.24
N GLU A 113 -21.28 18.08 -37.21
CA GLU A 113 -22.34 18.42 -36.27
C GLU A 113 -23.36 17.28 -36.14
N HIS A 114 -23.38 16.64 -34.97
CA HIS A 114 -24.48 15.78 -34.54
C HIS A 114 -25.02 16.32 -33.21
N ASP A 115 -26.34 16.20 -33.06
CA ASP A 115 -27.17 16.42 -31.88
C ASP A 115 -26.41 16.39 -30.56
N ALA A 116 -26.77 17.29 -29.63
CA ALA A 116 -26.23 17.41 -28.28
C ALA A 116 -26.23 16.05 -27.56
N ALA A 117 -25.17 15.29 -27.82
CA ALA A 117 -24.93 13.98 -27.25
C ALA A 117 -24.73 14.21 -25.76
N GLU A 118 -25.41 13.39 -24.96
CA GLU A 118 -25.12 13.33 -23.54
C GLU A 118 -23.60 13.30 -23.33
N PRO A 119 -23.06 14.08 -22.37
CA PRO A 119 -21.62 14.19 -22.18
C PRO A 119 -21.02 12.78 -22.03
N PRO A 120 -19.86 12.51 -22.65
CA PRO A 120 -19.22 11.22 -22.55
C PRO A 120 -19.08 10.86 -21.07
N MET A 121 -19.31 9.59 -20.72
CA MET A 121 -19.30 9.07 -19.35
C MET A 121 -18.11 9.52 -18.49
N ALA A 122 -17.00 9.86 -19.14
CA ALA A 122 -15.81 10.43 -18.52
C ALA A 122 -16.06 11.74 -17.74
N GLU A 123 -17.17 12.43 -17.99
CA GLU A 123 -17.48 13.76 -17.44
C GLU A 123 -18.56 13.74 -16.35
N ARG A 124 -19.17 12.58 -16.03
CA ARG A 124 -20.21 12.49 -14.99
C ARG A 124 -19.63 12.18 -13.60
N PRO A 125 -20.03 12.90 -12.53
CA PRO A 125 -19.58 12.59 -11.17
C PRO A 125 -19.97 11.18 -10.75
N MET A 126 -19.04 10.44 -10.12
CA MET A 126 -19.26 9.06 -9.65
C MET A 126 -20.49 8.92 -8.73
N ALA A 127 -20.78 9.95 -7.93
CA ALA A 127 -21.92 9.97 -7.01
C ALA A 127 -23.29 9.87 -7.73
N GLU A 128 -23.36 10.29 -8.99
CA GLU A 128 -24.60 10.25 -9.79
C GLU A 128 -24.78 8.92 -10.53
N ASN A 129 -23.72 8.10 -10.65
CA ASN A 129 -23.72 6.82 -11.39
C ASN A 129 -23.00 5.67 -10.65
N ALA A 130 -23.12 5.60 -9.33
CA ALA A 130 -22.38 4.64 -8.50
C ALA A 130 -22.56 3.18 -8.96
N GLU A 131 -23.76 2.77 -9.35
CA GLU A 131 -24.04 1.41 -9.84
C GLU A 131 -23.24 1.05 -11.10
N GLN A 132 -23.11 2.02 -12.01
CA GLN A 132 -22.37 1.81 -13.25
C GLN A 132 -20.86 1.75 -13.00
N TRP A 133 -20.37 2.54 -12.04
CA TRP A 133 -18.99 2.49 -11.58
C TRP A 133 -18.64 1.18 -10.88
N VAL A 134 -19.54 0.68 -10.04
CA VAL A 134 -19.45 -0.66 -9.46
C VAL A 134 -19.33 -1.68 -10.58
N ALA A 135 -20.27 -1.72 -11.52
CA ALA A 135 -20.25 -2.70 -12.60
C ALA A 135 -18.93 -2.67 -13.43
N LEU A 136 -18.43 -1.48 -13.79
CA LEU A 136 -17.18 -1.34 -14.54
C LEU A 136 -15.96 -1.79 -13.75
N ALA A 137 -15.87 -1.38 -12.48
CA ALA A 137 -14.76 -1.77 -11.63
C ALA A 137 -14.82 -3.27 -11.31
N SER A 138 -16.00 -3.81 -11.03
CA SER A 138 -16.24 -5.24 -10.88
C SER A 138 -15.74 -6.07 -12.07
N GLU A 139 -16.11 -5.66 -13.29
CA GLU A 139 -15.66 -6.32 -14.52
C GLU A 139 -14.12 -6.27 -14.66
N ASP A 140 -13.53 -5.10 -14.37
CA ASP A 140 -12.09 -4.90 -14.47
C ASP A 140 -11.30 -5.68 -13.38
N TYR A 141 -11.82 -5.74 -12.15
CA TYR A 141 -11.31 -6.59 -11.05
C TYR A 141 -11.25 -8.04 -11.52
N CYS A 142 -12.39 -8.55 -11.99
CA CYS A 142 -12.50 -9.93 -12.45
C CYS A 142 -11.51 -10.18 -13.57
N ARG A 143 -11.45 -9.33 -14.60
CA ARG A 143 -10.53 -9.49 -15.72
C ARG A 143 -9.05 -9.45 -15.31
N LEU A 144 -8.69 -8.59 -14.35
CA LEU A 144 -7.30 -8.43 -13.90
C LEU A 144 -6.83 -9.58 -13.02
N TRP A 145 -7.62 -10.02 -12.05
CA TRP A 145 -7.10 -10.81 -10.93
C TRP A 145 -7.75 -12.19 -10.74
N ILE A 146 -8.98 -12.38 -11.18
CA ILE A 146 -9.67 -13.68 -11.10
C ILE A 146 -9.59 -14.38 -12.46
N GLY A 147 -10.18 -13.71 -13.44
CA GLY A 147 -10.06 -13.77 -14.89
C GLY A 147 -10.14 -15.12 -15.60
N PRO A 148 -10.33 -15.08 -16.93
CA PRO A 148 -9.98 -16.20 -17.81
C PRO A 148 -8.44 -16.39 -17.85
N SER A 149 -7.93 -17.25 -18.74
CA SER A 149 -6.48 -17.49 -18.85
C SER A 149 -5.67 -16.20 -19.05
N GLY A 150 -4.54 -16.11 -18.34
CA GLY A 150 -3.64 -14.97 -18.40
C GLY A 150 -4.05 -13.78 -17.54
N HIS A 151 -4.87 -13.96 -16.50
CA HIS A 151 -5.01 -12.95 -15.43
C HIS A 151 -3.68 -12.77 -14.66
N LEU A 152 -3.63 -11.77 -13.78
CA LEU A 152 -2.47 -11.41 -12.96
C LEU A 152 -2.75 -11.80 -11.51
N PRO A 153 -2.61 -13.08 -11.14
CA PRO A 153 -2.94 -13.55 -9.80
C PRO A 153 -2.14 -12.78 -8.74
N PRO A 154 -2.78 -12.09 -7.79
CA PRO A 154 -2.09 -11.26 -6.81
C PRO A 154 -1.55 -12.09 -5.63
N TYR A 155 -0.89 -13.22 -5.89
CA TYR A 155 -0.33 -14.11 -4.88
C TYR A 155 1.19 -14.16 -4.96
N GLN A 156 1.91 -13.92 -3.87
CA GLN A 156 3.38 -13.96 -3.83
C GLN A 156 3.92 -15.26 -4.45
N SER A 157 3.37 -16.40 -4.04
CA SER A 157 3.82 -17.72 -4.50
C SER A 157 3.74 -17.89 -6.03
N VAL A 158 2.76 -17.29 -6.70
CA VAL A 158 2.65 -17.38 -8.16
C VAL A 158 3.75 -16.59 -8.85
N TRP A 159 4.13 -15.42 -8.33
CA TRP A 159 5.18 -14.59 -8.92
C TRP A 159 6.58 -15.13 -8.62
N GLU A 160 6.80 -15.72 -7.45
CA GLU A 160 8.11 -16.24 -7.06
C GLU A 160 8.36 -17.68 -7.54
N SER A 161 7.32 -18.51 -7.59
CA SER A 161 7.45 -19.94 -7.84
C SER A 161 6.53 -20.49 -8.93
N SER A 162 5.68 -19.65 -9.55
CA SER A 162 4.68 -20.07 -10.54
C SER A 162 3.69 -21.12 -10.03
N GLN A 163 3.55 -21.27 -8.71
CA GLN A 163 2.62 -22.18 -8.05
C GLN A 163 1.77 -21.42 -7.04
N LEU A 164 0.49 -21.76 -6.96
CA LEU A 164 -0.39 -21.26 -5.91
C LEU A 164 -0.12 -22.03 -4.61
N SER A 165 -0.10 -21.32 -3.48
CA SER A 165 0.06 -21.91 -2.13
C SER A 165 1.42 -22.59 -1.91
N GLY A 166 2.51 -21.83 -2.08
CA GLY A 166 3.89 -22.28 -1.82
C GLY A 166 4.45 -21.87 -0.45
N ALA A 167 5.79 -21.84 -0.33
CA ALA A 167 6.49 -21.46 0.91
C ALA A 167 6.13 -20.05 1.41
N ALA A 168 5.86 -19.11 0.50
CA ALA A 168 5.35 -17.79 0.85
C ALA A 168 4.01 -17.86 1.61
N ALA A 169 3.06 -18.67 1.11
CA ALA A 169 1.77 -18.87 1.74
C ALA A 169 1.90 -19.49 3.14
N GLU A 170 2.76 -20.50 3.31
CA GLU A 170 3.04 -21.09 4.63
C GLU A 170 3.64 -20.07 5.60
N SER A 171 4.57 -19.25 5.13
CA SER A 171 5.21 -18.20 5.93
C SER A 171 4.20 -17.13 6.36
N VAL A 172 3.38 -16.60 5.44
CA VAL A 172 2.37 -15.60 5.81
C VAL A 172 1.30 -16.20 6.73
N ALA A 173 0.91 -17.46 6.54
CA ALA A 173 -0.01 -18.15 7.45
C ALA A 173 0.54 -18.21 8.90
N ALA A 174 1.85 -18.43 9.06
CA ALA A 174 2.49 -18.40 10.38
C ALA A 174 2.41 -17.01 11.05
N TYR A 175 2.53 -15.93 10.26
CA TYR A 175 2.31 -14.56 10.75
C TYR A 175 0.85 -14.32 11.15
N VAL A 176 -0.11 -14.80 10.38
CA VAL A 176 -1.55 -14.68 10.70
C VAL A 176 -1.89 -15.36 12.02
N GLU A 177 -1.39 -16.58 12.27
CA GLU A 177 -1.61 -17.28 13.54
C GLU A 177 -0.90 -16.59 14.71
N ARG A 178 0.30 -16.04 14.50
CA ARG A 178 0.99 -15.21 15.50
C ARG A 178 0.17 -13.97 15.86
N LEU A 179 -0.31 -13.23 14.86
CA LEU A 179 -1.13 -12.03 15.05
C LEU A 179 -2.41 -12.32 15.83
N ARG A 180 -3.02 -13.49 15.60
CA ARG A 180 -4.18 -13.91 16.38
C ARG A 180 -3.86 -14.01 17.88
N ALA A 181 -2.75 -14.63 18.22
CA ALA A 181 -2.31 -14.74 19.62
C ALA A 181 -2.01 -13.35 20.21
N LEU A 182 -1.31 -12.49 19.45
CA LEU A 182 -0.98 -11.13 19.89
C LEU A 182 -2.23 -10.28 20.13
N ARG A 183 -3.24 -10.37 19.26
CA ARG A 183 -4.52 -9.68 19.44
C ARG A 183 -5.25 -10.06 20.72
N GLN A 184 -5.18 -11.33 21.12
CA GLN A 184 -5.78 -11.77 22.39
C GLN A 184 -5.09 -11.14 23.61
N MET A 185 -3.84 -10.69 23.46
CA MET A 185 -3.09 -10.00 24.52
C MET A 185 -3.40 -8.50 24.60
N LEU A 186 -4.00 -7.91 23.55
CA LEU A 186 -4.39 -6.51 23.56
C LEU A 186 -5.54 -6.30 24.57
N ARG A 187 -5.20 -5.76 25.75
CA ARG A 187 -6.13 -5.54 26.88
C ARG A 187 -7.28 -4.60 26.54
N ARG A 188 -7.08 -3.74 25.56
CA ARG A 188 -8.06 -2.89 24.92
C ARG A 188 -7.83 -3.09 23.42
N PRO A 189 -8.87 -3.23 22.57
CA PRO A 189 -8.65 -3.10 21.15
C PRO A 189 -7.87 -1.79 20.94
N PRO A 190 -6.88 -1.76 20.01
CA PRO A 190 -6.28 -0.49 19.62
C PRO A 190 -7.42 0.48 19.35
N VAL A 191 -7.26 1.75 19.69
CA VAL A 191 -8.28 2.75 19.40
C VAL A 191 -8.54 2.64 17.90
N GLU A 192 -9.62 1.94 17.52
CA GLU A 192 -10.22 2.06 16.20
C GLU A 192 -10.44 3.57 16.12
N PRO A 193 -9.71 4.28 15.25
CA PRO A 193 -9.61 5.71 15.38
C PRO A 193 -11.04 6.23 15.40
N ALA A 194 -11.40 6.96 16.46
CA ALA A 194 -12.81 7.25 16.77
C ALA A 194 -13.54 7.96 15.61
N GLU A 195 -12.78 8.43 14.62
CA GLU A 195 -13.20 9.03 13.36
C GLU A 195 -12.68 8.32 12.08
N ALA A 196 -11.71 7.39 12.16
CA ALA A 196 -11.42 6.48 11.04
C ALA A 196 -12.46 5.36 11.06
N ALA A 197 -13.64 5.77 10.63
CA ALA A 197 -14.88 5.12 10.93
C ALA A 197 -14.98 3.67 10.43
N ASP A 198 -15.98 3.00 10.98
CA ASP A 198 -16.66 1.74 10.59
C ASP A 198 -16.66 1.38 9.10
N TRP A 199 -16.29 2.30 8.22
CA TRP A 199 -16.40 2.22 6.78
C TRP A 199 -15.18 1.59 6.10
N VAL A 200 -13.99 1.52 6.73
CA VAL A 200 -12.79 0.92 6.09
C VAL A 200 -12.81 -0.62 6.16
N VAL A 201 -13.62 -1.23 7.03
CA VAL A 201 -13.38 -2.62 7.41
C VAL A 201 -14.66 -3.40 7.68
N ALA A 202 -14.88 -4.46 6.92
CA ALA A 202 -15.46 -5.67 7.51
C ALA A 202 -14.68 -5.96 8.80
N PRO A 203 -15.29 -6.19 9.97
CA PRO A 203 -14.59 -6.28 11.25
C PRO A 203 -13.31 -7.11 11.09
N ALA A 204 -12.20 -6.72 11.73
CA ALA A 204 -10.88 -7.35 11.50
C ALA A 204 -10.94 -8.89 11.50
N GLU A 205 -11.87 -9.48 12.26
CA GLU A 205 -12.18 -10.90 12.27
C GLU A 205 -12.65 -11.48 10.92
N GLU A 206 -13.45 -10.76 10.13
CA GLU A 206 -13.94 -11.14 8.80
C GLU A 206 -12.84 -11.02 7.74
N LEU A 207 -11.99 -10.01 7.87
CA LEU A 207 -10.79 -9.82 7.07
C LEU A 207 -9.75 -10.93 7.33
N ILE A 208 -9.50 -11.23 8.60
CA ILE A 208 -8.63 -12.34 9.03
C ILE A 208 -9.25 -13.68 8.62
N ALA A 209 -10.57 -13.84 8.71
CA ALA A 209 -11.24 -15.04 8.20
C ALA A 209 -11.01 -15.18 6.68
N THR A 210 -11.06 -14.10 5.93
CA THR A 210 -10.78 -14.10 4.48
C THR A 210 -9.32 -14.48 4.20
N ALA A 211 -8.34 -13.89 4.91
CA ALA A 211 -6.93 -14.29 4.82
C ALA A 211 -6.68 -15.75 5.23
N ARG A 212 -7.53 -16.31 6.11
CA ARG A 212 -7.43 -17.70 6.60
C ARG A 212 -8.00 -18.74 5.63
N ILE A 213 -8.89 -18.39 4.70
CA ILE A 213 -9.73 -19.40 4.02
C ILE A 213 -9.13 -19.94 2.71
N ALA A 214 -8.15 -19.30 2.05
CA ALA A 214 -7.54 -19.93 0.86
C ALA A 214 -6.13 -19.47 0.46
N ALA A 215 -5.77 -18.21 0.71
CA ALA A 215 -4.56 -17.64 0.11
C ALA A 215 -3.93 -16.56 1.00
N PRO A 216 -3.18 -16.96 2.04
CA PRO A 216 -2.58 -16.03 3.00
C PRO A 216 -1.55 -15.11 2.34
N ASP A 217 -0.89 -15.54 1.26
CA ASP A 217 0.06 -14.75 0.46
C ASP A 217 -0.60 -13.92 -0.65
N HIS A 218 -1.91 -13.72 -0.58
CA HIS A 218 -2.57 -12.73 -1.42
C HIS A 218 -2.12 -11.32 -1.01
N LEU A 219 -1.77 -10.45 -1.97
CA LEU A 219 -1.25 -9.10 -1.70
C LEU A 219 -2.12 -8.32 -0.70
N GLY A 220 -3.44 -8.31 -0.91
CA GLY A 220 -4.35 -7.65 0.01
C GLY A 220 -4.39 -8.27 1.43
N ALA A 221 -4.12 -9.58 1.58
CA ALA A 221 -3.98 -10.22 2.88
C ALA A 221 -2.64 -9.84 3.55
N GLU A 222 -1.55 -9.78 2.79
CA GLU A 222 -0.23 -9.34 3.28
C GLU A 222 -0.26 -7.88 3.75
N LEU A 223 -0.94 -6.99 3.00
CA LEU A 223 -1.16 -5.60 3.41
C LEU A 223 -1.92 -5.50 4.74
N LEU A 224 -2.91 -6.38 4.96
CA LEU A 224 -3.63 -6.44 6.23
C LEU A 224 -2.75 -6.93 7.38
N VAL A 225 -1.99 -8.02 7.17
CA VAL A 225 -1.05 -8.55 8.16
C VAL A 225 -0.06 -7.46 8.58
N MET A 226 0.41 -6.66 7.62
CA MET A 226 1.31 -5.55 7.87
C MET A 226 0.66 -4.44 8.73
N SER A 227 -0.58 -4.05 8.44
CA SER A 227 -1.35 -3.13 9.31
C SER A 227 -1.38 -3.62 10.76
N ASP A 228 -1.66 -4.90 10.94
CA ASP A 228 -1.87 -5.49 12.26
C ASP A 228 -0.56 -5.66 13.04
N LEU A 229 0.54 -5.98 12.34
CA LEU A 229 1.87 -6.03 12.93
C LEU A 229 2.28 -4.66 13.48
N LEU A 230 2.08 -3.60 12.71
CA LEU A 230 2.43 -2.26 13.18
C LEU A 230 1.60 -1.85 14.41
N ILE A 231 0.29 -2.15 14.41
CA ILE A 231 -0.58 -1.95 15.59
C ILE A 231 -0.03 -2.70 16.80
N CYS A 232 0.34 -3.97 16.64
CA CYS A 232 0.87 -4.79 17.72
C CYS A 232 2.22 -4.29 18.22
N GLU A 233 3.09 -3.81 17.34
CA GLU A 233 4.37 -3.19 17.72
C GLU A 233 4.15 -1.89 18.50
N ALA A 234 3.25 -1.02 18.03
CA ALA A 234 2.92 0.24 18.70
C ALA A 234 2.30 0.01 20.08
N ALA A 235 1.54 -1.07 20.24
CA ALA A 235 1.01 -1.50 21.53
C ALA A 235 2.04 -2.24 22.41
N GLY A 236 3.25 -2.49 21.90
CA GLY A 236 4.32 -3.20 22.62
C GLY A 236 4.02 -4.68 22.88
N VAL A 237 3.12 -5.29 22.10
CA VAL A 237 2.81 -6.73 22.22
C VAL A 237 3.56 -7.59 21.20
N ALA A 238 4.00 -7.01 20.08
CA ALA A 238 4.91 -7.66 19.13
C ALA A 238 6.38 -7.32 19.40
N ASP A 239 7.28 -8.18 18.92
CA ASP A 239 8.72 -7.89 18.90
C ASP A 239 9.02 -6.66 18.04
N CYS A 240 9.91 -5.79 18.52
CA CYS A 240 10.34 -4.63 17.74
C CYS A 240 11.02 -5.08 16.44
N GLY A 241 10.45 -4.66 15.30
CA GLY A 241 10.99 -4.93 13.96
C GLY A 241 10.33 -6.10 13.23
N ALA A 242 9.34 -6.77 13.84
CA ALA A 242 8.50 -7.77 13.18
C ALA A 242 7.80 -7.23 11.93
N ALA A 243 7.29 -5.99 11.95
CA ALA A 243 6.68 -5.35 10.79
C ALA A 243 7.71 -5.10 9.67
N ALA A 244 8.90 -4.61 10.03
CA ALA A 244 9.98 -4.39 9.07
C ALA A 244 10.49 -5.71 8.46
N GLU A 245 10.56 -6.78 9.26
CA GLU A 245 10.89 -8.14 8.78
C GLU A 245 9.83 -8.69 7.83
N PHE A 246 8.57 -8.63 8.22
CA PHE A 246 7.45 -9.04 7.39
C PHE A 246 7.47 -8.31 6.04
N PHE A 247 7.58 -6.97 6.06
CA PHE A 247 7.59 -6.17 4.84
C PHE A 247 8.70 -6.60 3.86
N ARG A 248 9.93 -6.77 4.35
CA ARG A 248 11.08 -7.19 3.51
C ARG A 248 10.90 -8.57 2.89
N THR A 249 10.12 -9.42 3.55
CA THR A 249 9.95 -10.83 3.17
C THR A 249 8.73 -11.01 2.27
N HIS A 250 7.67 -10.24 2.50
CA HIS A 250 6.34 -10.47 1.93
C HIS A 250 5.77 -9.31 1.11
N LEU A 251 6.41 -8.13 1.07
CA LEU A 251 5.87 -6.97 0.33
C LEU A 251 6.86 -6.36 -0.68
N THR A 252 7.97 -7.03 -0.98
CA THR A 252 8.94 -6.58 -1.99
C THR A 252 8.74 -7.22 -3.37
N TRP A 253 7.97 -8.31 -3.45
CA TRP A 253 7.66 -9.03 -4.69
C TRP A 253 6.69 -8.32 -5.68
N PRO A 254 5.73 -7.45 -5.27
CA PRO A 254 4.65 -6.99 -6.17
C PRO A 254 5.07 -6.07 -7.33
N GLY A 255 6.36 -5.77 -7.51
CA GLY A 255 6.84 -4.82 -8.51
C GLY A 255 6.40 -5.14 -9.94
N GLU A 256 6.53 -6.40 -10.36
CA GLU A 256 6.11 -6.85 -11.70
C GLU A 256 4.59 -6.93 -11.82
N LEU A 257 3.89 -7.39 -10.77
CA LEU A 257 2.43 -7.36 -10.68
C LEU A 257 1.91 -5.94 -10.96
N PHE A 258 2.45 -4.92 -10.29
CA PHE A 258 2.04 -3.54 -10.50
C PHE A 258 2.28 -3.05 -11.92
N ALA A 259 3.46 -3.35 -12.49
CA ALA A 259 3.78 -2.95 -13.86
C ALA A 259 2.78 -3.54 -14.87
N HIS A 260 2.47 -4.83 -14.75
CA HIS A 260 1.51 -5.50 -15.62
C HIS A 260 0.07 -5.06 -15.37
N SER A 261 -0.34 -4.86 -14.11
CA SER A 261 -1.68 -4.39 -13.79
C SER A 261 -1.92 -2.97 -14.31
N LEU A 262 -0.94 -2.06 -14.23
CA LEU A 262 -1.06 -0.70 -14.80
C LEU A 262 -1.25 -0.71 -16.32
N GLN A 263 -0.51 -1.57 -17.02
CA GLN A 263 -0.62 -1.72 -18.47
C GLN A 263 -1.97 -2.30 -18.89
N ARG A 264 -2.53 -3.21 -18.06
CA ARG A 264 -3.71 -3.99 -18.44
C ARG A 264 -5.00 -3.43 -17.92
N ALA A 265 -5.01 -2.65 -16.84
CA ALA A 265 -6.23 -2.09 -16.23
C ALA A 265 -7.07 -1.35 -17.27
N GLY A 266 -8.35 -1.72 -17.37
CA GLY A 266 -9.27 -1.14 -18.34
C GLY A 266 -9.85 0.17 -17.84
N THR A 267 -10.01 0.30 -16.53
CA THR A 267 -10.62 1.44 -15.86
C THR A 267 -9.57 2.39 -15.26
N PRO A 268 -9.88 3.71 -15.21
CA PRO A 268 -9.10 4.67 -14.42
C PRO A 268 -8.98 4.28 -12.95
N PHE A 269 -10.05 3.72 -12.38
CA PHE A 269 -10.11 3.30 -11.00
C PHE A 269 -8.97 2.34 -10.64
N TYR A 270 -8.82 1.22 -11.37
CA TYR A 270 -7.74 0.29 -11.06
C TYR A 270 -6.36 0.77 -11.44
N ARG A 271 -6.22 1.59 -12.49
CA ARG A 271 -4.95 2.28 -12.74
C ARG A 271 -4.52 3.10 -11.51
N SER A 272 -5.47 3.83 -10.93
CA SER A 272 -5.23 4.61 -9.71
C SER A 272 -4.89 3.71 -8.52
N VAL A 273 -5.69 2.69 -8.23
CA VAL A 273 -5.45 1.76 -7.10
C VAL A 273 -4.07 1.12 -7.18
N VAL A 274 -3.68 0.65 -8.36
CA VAL A 274 -2.36 0.02 -8.57
C VAL A 274 -1.24 1.04 -8.41
N ALA A 275 -1.38 2.24 -8.98
CA ALA A 275 -0.39 3.31 -8.87
C ALA A 275 -0.18 3.74 -7.40
N MET A 276 -1.26 3.95 -6.66
CA MET A 276 -1.24 4.28 -5.24
C MET A 276 -0.56 3.19 -4.42
N THR A 277 -0.95 1.92 -4.64
CA THR A 277 -0.38 0.78 -3.91
C THR A 277 1.12 0.70 -4.16
N ARG A 278 1.54 0.82 -5.42
CA ARG A 278 2.96 0.83 -5.80
C ARG A 278 3.72 1.96 -5.11
N GLN A 279 3.19 3.18 -5.17
CA GLN A 279 3.83 4.34 -4.56
C GLN A 279 3.95 4.18 -3.04
N PHE A 280 2.88 3.72 -2.39
CA PHE A 280 2.86 3.48 -0.96
C PHE A 280 3.89 2.44 -0.54
N VAL A 281 3.92 1.26 -1.19
CA VAL A 281 4.91 0.21 -0.91
C VAL A 281 6.34 0.70 -1.11
N LEU A 282 6.61 1.51 -2.15
CA LEU A 282 7.94 2.10 -2.37
C LEU A 282 8.35 3.07 -1.26
N CYS A 283 7.45 3.98 -0.86
CA CYS A 283 7.70 4.89 0.26
C CYS A 283 7.94 4.12 1.56
N GLU A 284 7.14 3.09 1.79
CA GLU A 284 7.18 2.26 2.97
C GLU A 284 8.52 1.51 3.12
N ALA A 285 9.06 1.00 2.01
CA ALA A 285 10.37 0.37 1.99
C ALA A 285 11.47 1.30 2.50
N VAL A 286 11.40 2.60 2.17
CA VAL A 286 12.34 3.62 2.64
C VAL A 286 12.14 3.89 4.13
N THR A 287 10.90 4.07 4.56
CA THR A 287 10.54 4.33 5.97
C THR A 287 11.01 3.22 6.90
N LEU A 288 10.73 1.96 6.55
CA LEU A 288 11.10 0.80 7.37
C LEU A 288 12.60 0.50 7.34
N ALA A 289 13.30 0.91 6.29
CA ALA A 289 14.76 0.81 6.24
C ALA A 289 15.44 1.83 7.18
N ALA A 290 14.85 3.01 7.35
CA ALA A 290 15.38 4.09 8.19
C ALA A 290 15.13 3.88 9.70
N ALA A 291 14.17 3.04 10.08
CA ALA A 291 13.83 2.76 11.48
C ALA A 291 14.78 1.76 12.19
N ARG A 292 15.94 1.46 11.61
CA ARG A 292 16.98 0.56 12.14
C ARG A 292 18.15 1.34 12.74
#